data_AF-A0A1F8W180-F1
#
_entry.id   AF-A0A1F8W180-F1
#
_cell.length_a   1.000
_cell.length_b   1.000
_cell.length_c   1.000
_cell.angle_alpha   90.00
_cell.angle_beta   90.00
_cell.angle_gamma   90.00
#
_symmetry.space_group_name_H-M   'P 1'
#
loop_
_entity.id
_entity.type
_entity.pdbx_description
1 polymer ?
#
loop_
_entity_poly.entity_id
_entity_poly.type
_entity_poly.pdbx_seq_one_letter_code
_entity_poly.pdbx_strand_id
1 'polypeptide(L)'
;MFPVETHSPAAIPLLLTSSVVAHDIAVKLKDTEARLHHVLESIAQWLRINPRQPIVLCDGSNFDFRPVVQKAHPHAQIESLFFENDQQKVREFGRGYGEGEIVKYAIQHSKLIQQAGCFAKCTSKLWVENFEACKKHWNGQLLFSGVFLNVFSPLQPTVLQQIDTRFYFASLSMYERYFMNAHLTMDSRAGHGLEDSFFDILVRENISHCLLPTPPVIAGVGGGTGAYYRNTLKRALKEKLRLYLVRHDRKFARLFSA
;
A
#
# COMPACT_ATOMS: atom_id res chain seq x y z
N MET A 1 -13.54 -32.96 11.59
CA MET A 1 -12.96 -31.95 12.50
C MET A 1 -11.48 -31.92 12.17
N PHE A 2 -11.05 -31.02 11.28
CA PHE A 2 -9.65 -30.90 10.90
C PHE A 2 -8.90 -30.15 12.00
N PRO A 3 -7.66 -30.54 12.33
CA PRO A 3 -6.90 -29.83 13.34
C PRO A 3 -6.61 -28.42 12.82
N VAL A 4 -7.03 -27.42 13.60
CA VAL A 4 -6.56 -26.04 13.43
C VAL A 4 -5.10 -26.05 13.88
N GLU A 5 -4.19 -26.23 12.92
CA GLU A 5 -2.78 -25.98 13.16
C GLU A 5 -2.65 -24.52 13.60
N THR A 6 -2.31 -24.32 14.87
CA THR A 6 -1.94 -23.02 15.42
C THR A 6 -0.57 -22.65 14.87
N HIS A 7 -0.50 -22.31 13.58
CA HIS A 7 0.61 -21.56 13.05
C HIS A 7 0.61 -20.21 13.78
N SER A 8 1.73 -19.88 14.43
CA SER A 8 2.04 -18.47 14.67
C SER A 8 1.84 -17.75 13.33
N PRO A 9 1.07 -16.65 13.26
CA PRO A 9 0.76 -16.03 11.98
C PRO A 9 2.07 -15.75 11.26
N ALA A 10 2.25 -16.38 10.09
CA ALA A 10 3.43 -16.17 9.26
C ALA A 10 3.68 -14.67 9.15
N ALA A 11 4.93 -14.25 9.34
CA ALA A 11 5.27 -12.83 9.33
C ALA A 11 4.83 -12.23 7.98
N ILE A 12 3.88 -11.29 8.01
CA ILE A 12 3.36 -10.64 6.80
C ILE A 12 4.51 -9.85 6.14
N PRO A 13 5.00 -10.26 4.95
CA PRO A 13 6.06 -9.53 4.27
C PRO A 13 5.58 -8.15 3.84
N LEU A 14 6.49 -7.17 3.94
CA LEU A 14 6.23 -5.81 3.50
C LEU A 14 6.72 -5.64 2.05
N LEU A 15 5.79 -5.54 1.11
CA LEU A 15 6.08 -5.19 -0.27
C LEU A 15 6.23 -3.68 -0.43
N LEU A 16 7.45 -3.22 -0.71
CA LEU A 16 7.76 -1.86 -1.12
C LEU A 16 7.76 -1.76 -2.64
N THR A 17 6.79 -1.03 -3.20
CA THR A 17 6.69 -0.81 -4.65
C THR A 17 7.49 0.43 -5.07
N SER A 18 8.46 0.24 -5.96
CA SER A 18 9.38 1.28 -6.40
C SER A 18 9.41 1.48 -7.91
N SER A 19 9.83 2.67 -8.29
CA SER A 19 10.25 3.04 -9.63
C SER A 19 11.28 4.14 -9.39
N VAL A 20 12.55 3.77 -9.29
CA VAL A 20 13.62 4.74 -9.03
C VAL A 20 13.82 5.65 -10.23
N VAL A 21 13.82 5.11 -11.44
CA VAL A 21 13.81 5.93 -12.65
C VAL A 21 12.37 6.39 -12.92
N ALA A 22 12.18 7.71 -12.99
CA ALA A 22 10.87 8.32 -13.19
C ALA A 22 10.47 8.28 -14.67
N HIS A 23 9.57 7.38 -15.04
CA HIS A 23 9.04 7.28 -16.40
C HIS A 23 7.70 7.99 -16.62
N ASP A 24 6.91 8.14 -15.55
CA ASP A 24 5.71 9.00 -15.55
C ASP A 24 6.14 10.47 -15.52
N ILE A 25 5.81 11.21 -16.57
CA ILE A 25 6.19 12.62 -16.73
C ILE A 25 5.48 13.55 -15.75
N ALA A 26 4.35 13.13 -15.16
CA ALA A 26 3.52 13.92 -14.25
C ALA A 26 4.04 13.94 -12.81
N VAL A 27 5.00 13.06 -12.46
CA VAL A 27 5.59 13.07 -11.11
C VAL A 27 6.50 14.27 -10.90
N LYS A 28 6.43 14.88 -9.70
CA LYS A 28 7.27 16.02 -9.35
C LYS A 28 8.70 15.63 -8.96
N LEU A 29 8.87 14.51 -8.27
CA LEU A 29 10.20 14.01 -7.88
C LEU A 29 10.79 13.17 -9.03
N LYS A 30 11.59 13.79 -9.90
CA LYS A 30 12.19 13.13 -11.07
C LYS A 30 13.63 12.65 -10.87
N ASP A 31 14.36 13.27 -9.95
CA ASP A 31 15.77 12.97 -9.71
C ASP A 31 15.98 11.56 -9.15
N THR A 32 16.80 10.76 -9.83
CA THR A 32 17.03 9.35 -9.52
C THR A 32 17.76 9.18 -8.19
N GLU A 33 18.76 10.03 -7.90
CA GLU A 33 19.53 9.94 -6.66
C GLU A 33 18.66 10.28 -5.44
N ALA A 34 17.84 11.32 -5.52
CA ALA A 34 16.88 11.67 -4.47
C ALA A 34 15.83 10.56 -4.29
N ARG A 35 15.33 9.94 -5.37
CA ARG A 35 14.40 8.80 -5.27
C ARG A 35 15.06 7.62 -4.59
N LEU A 36 16.29 7.26 -4.97
CA LEU A 36 17.08 6.21 -4.31
C LEU A 36 17.28 6.53 -2.83
N HIS A 37 17.67 7.75 -2.49
CA HIS A 37 17.84 8.19 -1.11
C HIS A 37 16.57 7.98 -0.28
N HIS A 38 15.40 8.41 -0.78
CA HIS A 38 14.14 8.23 -0.07
C HIS A 38 13.69 6.76 0.05
N VAL A 39 14.09 5.90 -0.88
CA VAL A 39 13.84 4.46 -0.74
C VAL A 39 14.69 3.87 0.39
N LEU A 40 15.99 4.19 0.44
CA LEU A 40 16.86 3.74 1.52
C LEU A 40 16.43 4.31 2.89
N GLU A 41 16.01 5.58 2.92
CA GLU A 41 15.41 6.21 4.11
C GLU A 41 14.18 5.41 4.58
N SER A 42 13.24 5.09 3.68
CA SER A 42 12.05 4.32 4.01
C SER A 42 12.39 2.93 4.58
N ILE A 43 13.32 2.20 3.96
CA ILE A 43 13.77 0.88 4.46
C ILE A 43 14.35 1.02 5.87
N ALA A 44 15.21 2.01 6.10
CA ALA A 44 15.77 2.26 7.43
C ALA A 44 14.67 2.56 8.47
N GLN A 45 13.63 3.34 8.11
CA GLN A 45 12.51 3.62 9.00
C GLN A 45 11.66 2.37 9.29
N TRP A 46 11.39 1.54 8.28
CA TRP A 46 10.69 0.28 8.46
C TRP A 46 11.44 -0.68 9.39
N LEU A 47 12.76 -0.81 9.22
CA LEU A 47 13.62 -1.63 10.09
C LEU A 47 13.76 -1.03 11.48
N ARG A 48 13.68 0.30 11.64
CA ARG A 48 13.61 0.93 12.97
C ARG A 48 12.32 0.58 13.70
N ILE A 49 11.18 0.52 12.98
CA ILE A 49 9.88 0.17 13.54
C ILE A 49 9.85 -1.32 13.94
N ASN A 50 10.36 -2.19 13.06
CA ASN A 50 10.48 -3.62 13.32
C ASN A 50 11.75 -4.18 12.65
N PRO A 51 12.84 -4.42 13.42
CA PRO A 51 14.12 -4.89 12.88
C PRO A 51 14.08 -6.26 12.18
N ARG A 52 13.04 -7.06 12.43
CA ARG A 52 12.86 -8.40 11.86
C ARG A 52 11.78 -8.45 10.79
N GLN A 53 11.25 -7.30 10.36
CA GLN A 53 10.23 -7.26 9.33
C GLN A 53 10.80 -7.81 8.00
N PRO A 54 10.22 -8.87 7.42
CA PRO A 54 10.58 -9.30 6.08
C PRO A 54 10.15 -8.23 5.08
N ILE A 55 11.05 -7.81 4.20
CA ILE A 55 10.78 -6.78 3.19
C ILE A 55 11.00 -7.38 1.80
N VAL A 56 10.08 -7.09 0.89
CA VAL A 56 10.24 -7.30 -0.55
C VAL A 56 10.30 -5.93 -1.19
N LEU A 57 11.43 -5.56 -1.77
CA LEU A 57 11.57 -4.34 -2.55
C LEU A 57 11.46 -4.69 -4.02
N CYS A 58 10.41 -4.22 -4.69
CA CYS A 58 10.21 -4.49 -6.12
C CYS A 58 10.25 -3.19 -6.91
N ASP A 59 11.19 -3.09 -7.85
CA ASP A 59 11.34 -1.93 -8.73
C ASP A 59 10.81 -2.20 -10.14
N GLY A 60 9.94 -1.32 -10.65
CA GLY A 60 9.38 -1.39 -12.01
C GLY A 60 10.13 -0.55 -13.04
N SER A 61 11.30 -0.01 -12.70
CA SER A 61 12.16 0.79 -13.58
C SER A 61 13.48 0.10 -13.94
N ASN A 62 13.53 -1.22 -13.76
CA ASN A 62 14.69 -2.07 -14.02
C ASN A 62 15.94 -1.72 -13.18
N PHE A 63 15.76 -1.06 -12.02
CA PHE A 63 16.88 -0.72 -11.14
C PHE A 63 17.19 -1.85 -10.17
N ASP A 64 18.42 -2.36 -10.20
CA ASP A 64 18.88 -3.39 -9.27
C ASP A 64 19.29 -2.80 -7.91
N PHE A 65 18.41 -2.95 -6.93
CA PHE A 65 18.65 -2.51 -5.56
C PHE A 65 19.58 -3.42 -4.74
N ARG A 66 19.88 -4.64 -5.18
CA ARG A 66 20.62 -5.64 -4.37
C ARG A 66 21.95 -5.09 -3.83
N PRO A 67 22.82 -4.43 -4.63
CA PRO A 67 24.11 -3.96 -4.13
C PRO A 67 23.97 -2.87 -3.04
N VAL A 68 23.07 -1.91 -3.27
CA VAL A 68 22.89 -0.76 -2.36
C VAL A 68 22.19 -1.16 -1.06
N VAL A 69 21.18 -2.04 -1.14
CA VAL A 69 20.46 -2.56 0.03
C VAL A 69 21.35 -3.48 0.85
N GLN A 70 22.10 -4.40 0.21
CA GLN A 70 23.02 -5.31 0.91
C GLN A 70 24.11 -4.53 1.65
N LYS A 71 24.62 -3.43 1.06
CA LYS A 71 25.60 -2.56 1.70
C LYS A 71 25.01 -1.80 2.89
N ALA A 72 23.80 -1.28 2.77
CA ALA A 72 23.17 -0.46 3.80
C ALA A 72 22.59 -1.29 4.96
N HIS A 73 22.08 -2.50 4.68
CA HIS A 73 21.34 -3.34 5.61
C HIS A 73 21.74 -4.83 5.50
N PRO A 74 23.02 -5.19 5.74
CA PRO A 74 23.55 -6.52 5.45
C PRO A 74 22.93 -7.67 6.23
N HIS A 75 22.23 -7.38 7.33
CA HIS A 75 21.59 -8.37 8.22
C HIS A 75 20.07 -8.37 8.13
N ALA A 76 19.48 -7.49 7.32
CA ALA A 76 18.03 -7.42 7.16
C ALA A 76 17.53 -8.48 6.17
N GLN A 77 16.34 -9.03 6.42
CA GLN A 77 15.69 -9.95 5.50
C GLN A 77 14.99 -9.15 4.38
N ILE A 78 15.76 -8.80 3.35
CA ILE A 78 15.25 -8.03 2.21
C ILE A 78 15.42 -8.82 0.92
N GLU A 79 14.31 -9.13 0.26
CA GLU A 79 14.28 -9.68 -1.11
C GLU A 79 14.14 -8.51 -2.10
N SER A 80 15.13 -8.31 -2.97
CA SER A 80 15.06 -7.29 -4.02
C SER A 80 14.72 -7.90 -5.37
N LEU A 81 13.63 -7.42 -5.96
CA LEU A 81 13.14 -7.77 -7.29
C LEU A 81 13.17 -6.53 -8.17
N PHE A 82 13.36 -6.72 -9.47
CA PHE A 82 13.29 -5.64 -10.44
C PHE A 82 12.89 -6.17 -11.80
N PHE A 83 12.17 -5.35 -12.54
CA PHE A 83 11.78 -5.58 -13.92
C PHE A 83 11.48 -4.23 -14.55
N GLU A 84 11.20 -4.23 -15.86
CA GLU A 84 10.79 -3.03 -16.57
C GLU A 84 9.27 -3.06 -16.79
N ASN A 85 8.57 -2.06 -16.25
CA ASN A 85 7.16 -1.81 -16.56
C ASN A 85 6.96 -1.56 -18.07
N ASP A 86 5.72 -1.72 -18.54
CA ASP A 86 5.35 -1.26 -19.88
C ASP A 86 5.37 0.28 -19.92
N GLN A 87 6.49 0.84 -20.38
CA GLN A 87 6.75 2.28 -20.37
C GLN A 87 5.75 3.06 -21.23
N GLN A 88 5.20 2.46 -22.29
CA GLN A 88 4.19 3.09 -23.11
C GLN A 88 2.89 3.24 -22.32
N LYS A 89 2.45 2.16 -21.66
CA LYS A 89 1.23 2.19 -20.86
C LYS A 89 1.38 3.01 -19.58
N VAL A 90 2.54 3.04 -18.94
CA VAL A 90 2.79 3.95 -17.80
C VAL A 90 2.67 5.41 -18.24
N ARG A 91 3.13 5.77 -19.45
CA ARG A 91 2.94 7.14 -19.98
C ARG A 91 1.49 7.44 -20.32
N GLU A 92 0.74 6.45 -20.80
CA GLU A 92 -0.67 6.61 -21.18
C GLU A 92 -1.62 6.64 -19.97
N PHE A 93 -1.49 5.68 -19.06
CA PHE A 93 -2.39 5.45 -17.93
C PHE A 93 -1.84 5.97 -16.58
N GLY A 94 -0.59 6.43 -16.57
CA GLY A 94 0.05 7.05 -15.40
C GLY A 94 0.61 6.05 -14.38
N ARG A 95 1.14 6.58 -13.28
CA ARG A 95 1.80 5.77 -12.22
C ARG A 95 0.97 4.63 -11.63
N GLY A 96 -0.36 4.75 -11.60
CA GLY A 96 -1.22 3.71 -11.04
C GLY A 96 -1.16 2.42 -11.85
N TYR A 97 -1.00 2.55 -13.18
CA TYR A 97 -0.76 1.41 -14.07
C TYR A 97 0.53 0.69 -13.70
N GLY A 98 1.63 1.45 -13.60
CA GLY A 98 2.94 0.90 -13.24
C GLY A 98 2.98 0.30 -11.84
N GLU A 99 2.23 0.85 -10.88
CA GLU A 99 2.13 0.26 -9.54
C GLU A 99 1.42 -1.11 -9.56
N GLY A 100 0.38 -1.27 -10.38
CA GLY A 100 -0.28 -2.55 -10.58
C GLY A 100 0.65 -3.62 -11.17
N GLU A 101 1.45 -3.25 -12.17
CA GLU A 101 2.46 -4.15 -12.74
C GLU A 101 3.51 -4.57 -11.71
N ILE A 102 3.98 -3.62 -10.87
CA ILE A 102 4.96 -3.92 -9.82
C ILE A 102 4.40 -4.91 -8.80
N VAL A 103 3.17 -4.71 -8.33
CA VAL A 103 2.57 -5.65 -7.37
C VAL A 103 2.37 -7.02 -8.01
N LYS A 104 1.86 -7.08 -9.25
CA LYS A 104 1.69 -8.33 -10.01
C LYS A 104 3.01 -9.08 -10.16
N TYR A 105 4.09 -8.40 -10.55
CA TYR A 105 5.41 -9.02 -10.65
C TYR A 105 5.89 -9.52 -9.29
N ALA A 106 5.78 -8.70 -8.24
CA ALA A 106 6.25 -9.07 -6.91
C ALA A 106 5.56 -10.33 -6.37
N ILE A 107 4.24 -10.45 -6.48
CA ILE A 107 3.51 -11.64 -5.99
C ILE A 107 3.80 -12.91 -6.79
N GLN A 108 4.15 -12.77 -8.08
CA GLN A 108 4.53 -13.89 -8.95
C GLN A 108 5.97 -14.38 -8.74
N HIS A 109 6.86 -13.51 -8.27
CA HIS A 109 8.30 -13.79 -8.23
C HIS A 109 8.91 -13.79 -6.83
N SER A 110 8.27 -13.18 -5.82
CA SER A 110 8.79 -13.14 -4.45
C SER A 110 8.59 -14.45 -3.72
N LYS A 111 9.69 -15.01 -3.21
CA LYS A 111 9.64 -16.19 -2.34
C LYS A 111 9.00 -15.86 -0.99
N LEU A 112 9.30 -14.68 -0.42
CA LEU A 112 8.76 -14.28 0.88
C LEU A 112 7.23 -14.16 0.83
N ILE A 113 6.69 -13.51 -0.20
CA ILE A 113 5.24 -13.34 -0.36
C ILE A 113 4.56 -14.68 -0.64
N GLN A 114 5.11 -15.49 -1.55
CA GLN A 114 4.53 -16.79 -1.88
C GLN A 114 4.47 -17.73 -0.68
N GLN A 115 5.53 -17.76 0.14
CA GLN A 115 5.57 -18.58 1.35
C GLN A 115 4.57 -18.08 2.42
N ALA A 116 4.38 -16.77 2.54
CA ALA A 116 3.46 -16.19 3.53
C ALA A 116 1.98 -16.23 3.10
N GLY A 117 1.69 -16.35 1.79
CA GLY A 117 0.33 -16.31 1.25
C GLY A 117 -0.37 -14.95 1.38
N CYS A 118 0.35 -13.91 1.83
CA CYS A 118 -0.15 -12.57 2.06
C CYS A 118 0.99 -11.55 2.03
N PHE A 119 0.64 -10.27 2.01
CA PHE A 119 1.60 -9.17 2.06
C PHE A 119 0.94 -7.89 2.60
N ALA A 120 1.78 -6.99 3.12
CA ALA A 120 1.43 -5.59 3.32
C ALA A 120 2.12 -4.79 2.22
N LYS A 121 1.39 -4.05 1.39
CA LYS A 121 1.99 -3.16 0.40
C LYS A 121 2.23 -1.79 1.01
N CYS A 122 3.37 -1.18 0.71
CA CYS A 122 3.59 0.26 0.87
C CYS A 122 4.34 0.83 -0.34
N THR A 123 4.09 2.10 -0.71
CA THR A 123 4.93 2.77 -1.72
C THR A 123 6.34 2.98 -1.15
N SER A 124 7.39 2.66 -1.91
CA SER A 124 8.77 2.51 -1.41
C SER A 124 9.43 3.75 -0.80
N LYS A 125 8.83 4.94 -0.91
CA LYS A 125 9.34 6.20 -0.32
C LYS A 125 8.59 6.60 0.96
N LEU A 126 7.68 5.73 1.41
CA LEU A 126 6.79 5.96 2.55
C LEU A 126 6.99 4.86 3.60
N TRP A 127 6.59 5.13 4.84
CA TRP A 127 6.43 4.12 5.88
C TRP A 127 5.22 4.43 6.75
N VAL A 128 4.81 3.45 7.56
CA VAL A 128 3.67 3.57 8.49
C VAL A 128 4.18 3.49 9.93
N GLU A 129 4.19 4.62 10.63
CA GLU A 129 4.76 4.71 11.99
C GLU A 129 4.06 3.80 13.01
N ASN A 130 2.76 3.58 12.84
CA ASN A 130 1.95 2.70 13.68
C ASN A 130 1.66 1.34 13.01
N PHE A 131 2.57 0.83 12.17
CA PHE A 131 2.37 -0.42 11.42
C PHE A 131 1.91 -1.59 12.29
N GLU A 132 2.55 -1.82 13.43
CA GLU A 132 2.17 -2.91 14.34
C GLU A 132 0.75 -2.76 14.89
N ALA A 133 0.25 -1.53 15.06
CA ALA A 133 -1.13 -1.29 15.46
C ALA A 133 -2.11 -1.62 14.32
N CYS A 134 -1.78 -1.27 13.07
CA CYS A 134 -2.58 -1.66 11.90
C CYS A 134 -2.56 -3.19 11.69
N LYS A 135 -1.39 -3.81 11.84
CA LYS A 135 -1.19 -5.26 11.66
C LYS A 135 -2.02 -6.11 12.64
N LYS A 136 -2.27 -5.63 13.86
CA LYS A 136 -3.14 -6.30 14.84
C LYS A 136 -4.57 -6.53 14.34
N HIS A 137 -5.03 -5.75 13.35
CA HIS A 137 -6.36 -5.90 12.78
C HIS A 137 -6.40 -6.86 11.59
N TRP A 138 -5.25 -7.41 11.17
CA TRP A 138 -5.18 -8.32 10.04
C TRP A 138 -6.17 -9.48 10.18
N ASN A 139 -7.11 -9.57 9.25
CA ASN A 139 -8.20 -10.56 9.24
C ASN A 139 -7.90 -11.77 8.33
N GLY A 140 -6.68 -11.87 7.79
CA GLY A 140 -6.31 -12.93 6.86
C GLY A 140 -6.78 -12.72 5.42
N GLN A 141 -7.50 -11.63 5.11
CA GLN A 141 -8.13 -11.43 3.80
C GLN A 141 -7.65 -10.17 3.08
N LEU A 142 -8.06 -8.99 3.56
CA LEU A 142 -7.86 -7.72 2.87
C LEU A 142 -8.13 -6.56 3.83
N LEU A 143 -7.23 -5.56 3.88
CA LEU A 143 -7.43 -4.34 4.67
C LEU A 143 -6.83 -3.11 4.00
N PHE A 144 -7.68 -2.14 3.70
CA PHE A 144 -7.33 -0.85 3.11
C PHE A 144 -7.58 0.31 4.09
N SER A 145 -7.12 1.49 3.71
CA SER A 145 -7.60 2.74 4.33
C SER A 145 -8.67 3.38 3.46
N GLY A 146 -9.82 3.70 4.04
CA GLY A 146 -10.88 4.43 3.37
C GLY A 146 -10.76 5.94 3.58
N VAL A 147 -11.04 6.73 2.54
CA VAL A 147 -11.09 8.19 2.61
C VAL A 147 -12.56 8.62 2.71
N PHE A 148 -12.94 9.15 3.87
CA PHE A 148 -14.31 9.57 4.15
C PHE A 148 -14.46 11.09 4.12
N LEU A 149 -15.45 11.58 3.37
CA LEU A 149 -15.85 12.98 3.30
C LEU A 149 -17.03 13.25 4.24
N ASN A 150 -17.19 14.53 4.60
CA ASN A 150 -18.33 15.06 5.34
C ASN A 150 -18.60 14.45 6.72
N VAL A 151 -17.65 13.69 7.28
CA VAL A 151 -17.80 13.03 8.60
C VAL A 151 -18.14 13.98 9.74
N PHE A 152 -17.66 15.22 9.67
CA PHE A 152 -17.93 16.25 10.69
C PHE A 152 -19.00 17.26 10.25
N SER A 153 -19.64 17.04 9.09
CA SER A 153 -20.65 17.97 8.57
C SER A 153 -22.03 17.57 9.11
N PRO A 154 -22.78 18.49 9.73
CA PRO A 154 -24.17 18.23 10.09
C PRO A 154 -25.12 18.33 8.88
N LEU A 155 -24.68 18.93 7.78
CA LEU A 155 -25.52 19.25 6.61
C LEU A 155 -25.39 18.25 5.46
N GLN A 156 -24.28 17.50 5.42
CA GLN A 156 -23.97 16.60 4.31
C GLN A 156 -23.74 15.19 4.84
N PRO A 157 -24.29 14.15 4.19
CA PRO A 157 -24.09 12.79 4.62
C PRO A 157 -22.62 12.38 4.48
N THR A 158 -22.17 11.50 5.37
CA THR A 158 -20.87 10.86 5.24
C THR A 158 -20.82 9.99 3.99
N VAL A 159 -19.73 10.11 3.24
CA VAL A 159 -19.48 9.37 2.00
C VAL A 159 -18.08 8.75 2.06
N LEU A 160 -17.98 7.47 1.74
CA LEU A 160 -16.70 6.84 1.39
C LEU A 160 -16.38 7.25 -0.05
N GLN A 161 -15.34 8.06 -0.22
CA GLN A 161 -15.02 8.66 -1.51
C GLN A 161 -14.07 7.80 -2.34
N GLN A 162 -13.08 7.19 -1.70
CA GLN A 162 -12.03 6.43 -2.38
C GLN A 162 -11.30 5.52 -1.38
N ILE A 163 -10.48 4.62 -1.93
CA ILE A 163 -9.54 3.79 -1.18
C ILE A 163 -8.13 4.32 -1.36
N ASP A 164 -7.38 4.41 -0.27
CA ASP A 164 -5.96 4.78 -0.31
C ASP A 164 -5.11 3.53 -0.56
N THR A 165 -4.45 3.49 -1.72
CA THR A 165 -3.61 2.37 -2.18
C THR A 165 -2.15 2.52 -1.75
N ARG A 166 -1.76 3.62 -1.07
CA ARG A 166 -0.38 3.82 -0.62
C ARG A 166 0.05 2.78 0.40
N PHE A 167 -0.89 2.29 1.22
CA PHE A 167 -0.67 1.22 2.18
C PHE A 167 -1.91 0.34 2.36
N TYR A 168 -1.74 -0.97 2.28
CA TYR A 168 -2.80 -1.95 2.54
C TYR A 168 -2.24 -3.33 2.85
N PHE A 169 -3.08 -4.21 3.38
CA PHE A 169 -2.79 -5.63 3.54
C PHE A 169 -3.67 -6.44 2.58
N ALA A 170 -3.13 -7.51 2.01
CA ALA A 170 -3.88 -8.43 1.18
C ALA A 170 -3.35 -9.86 1.30
N SER A 171 -4.26 -10.82 1.30
CA SER A 171 -3.93 -12.21 1.00
C SER A 171 -3.73 -12.34 -0.51
N LEU A 172 -2.88 -13.29 -0.92
CA LEU A 172 -2.70 -13.58 -2.34
C LEU A 172 -4.03 -13.94 -2.99
N SER A 173 -4.82 -14.78 -2.36
CA SER A 173 -6.13 -15.21 -2.88
C SER A 173 -7.08 -14.04 -3.15
N MET A 174 -7.19 -13.08 -2.21
CA MET A 174 -8.04 -11.90 -2.41
C MET A 174 -7.47 -10.97 -3.47
N TYR A 175 -6.15 -10.74 -3.48
CA TYR A 175 -5.52 -9.85 -4.44
C TYR A 175 -5.60 -10.40 -5.87
N GLU A 176 -5.24 -11.67 -6.06
CA GLU A 176 -5.29 -12.36 -7.35
C GLU A 176 -6.70 -12.37 -7.94
N ARG A 177 -7.70 -12.68 -7.10
CA ARG A 177 -9.10 -12.76 -7.53
C ARG A 177 -9.67 -11.42 -7.97
N TYR A 178 -9.36 -10.34 -7.25
CA TYR A 178 -10.09 -9.08 -7.41
C TYR A 178 -9.25 -7.93 -7.96
N PHE A 179 -7.98 -7.81 -7.54
CA PHE A 179 -7.18 -6.59 -7.74
C PHE A 179 -6.00 -6.76 -8.68
N MET A 180 -5.61 -7.99 -9.03
CA MET A 180 -4.49 -8.31 -9.94
C MET A 180 -4.52 -7.48 -11.23
N ASN A 181 -5.70 -7.31 -11.80
CA ASN A 181 -5.91 -6.63 -13.07
C ASN A 181 -6.59 -5.26 -12.91
N ALA A 182 -6.72 -4.73 -11.69
CA ALA A 182 -7.37 -3.43 -11.44
C ALA A 182 -6.68 -2.27 -12.17
N HIS A 183 -5.38 -2.39 -12.43
CA HIS A 183 -4.62 -1.39 -13.19
C HIS A 183 -4.98 -1.36 -14.69
N LEU A 184 -5.59 -2.41 -15.23
CA LEU A 184 -6.02 -2.50 -16.63
C LEU A 184 -7.35 -1.78 -16.89
N THR A 185 -8.13 -1.50 -15.84
CA THR A 185 -9.44 -0.83 -15.95
C THR A 185 -9.37 0.67 -15.72
N MET A 186 -8.15 1.22 -15.56
CA MET A 186 -7.95 2.64 -15.33
C MET A 186 -8.22 3.45 -16.61
N ASP A 187 -8.85 4.62 -16.45
CA ASP A 187 -9.01 5.62 -17.50
C ASP A 187 -8.43 6.95 -17.01
N SER A 188 -7.13 7.12 -17.27
CA SER A 188 -6.39 8.33 -16.89
C SER A 188 -6.95 9.60 -17.55
N ARG A 189 -7.56 9.49 -18.74
CA ARG A 189 -8.12 10.63 -19.47
C ARG A 189 -9.43 11.10 -18.85
N ALA A 190 -10.18 10.19 -18.24
CA ALA A 190 -11.37 10.50 -17.43
C ALA A 190 -11.04 10.87 -15.97
N GLY A 191 -9.76 10.89 -15.57
CA GLY A 191 -9.34 11.15 -14.19
C GLY A 191 -9.58 9.96 -13.24
N HIS A 192 -9.86 8.78 -13.77
CA HIS A 192 -10.12 7.55 -13.02
C HIS A 192 -8.79 6.82 -12.73
N GLY A 193 -8.32 6.93 -11.50
CA GLY A 193 -7.05 6.38 -11.03
C GLY A 193 -7.13 4.93 -10.52
N LEU A 194 -6.00 4.44 -9.99
CA LEU A 194 -5.94 3.12 -9.37
C LEU A 194 -6.81 3.04 -8.11
N GLU A 195 -6.82 4.10 -7.32
CA GLU A 195 -7.64 4.27 -6.13
C GLU A 195 -9.15 4.16 -6.44
N ASP A 196 -9.58 4.71 -7.58
CA ASP A 196 -10.96 4.63 -8.05
C ASP A 196 -11.30 3.20 -8.52
N SER A 197 -10.40 2.56 -9.28
CA SER A 197 -10.59 1.16 -9.70
C SER A 197 -10.69 0.21 -8.51
N PHE A 198 -9.90 0.43 -7.45
CA PHE A 198 -9.99 -0.36 -6.22
C PHE A 198 -11.32 -0.13 -5.50
N PHE A 199 -11.78 1.12 -5.43
CA PHE A 199 -13.08 1.45 -4.83
C PHE A 199 -14.24 0.81 -5.59
N ASP A 200 -14.25 0.89 -6.92
CA ASP A 200 -15.28 0.29 -7.77
C ASP A 200 -15.35 -1.23 -7.59
N ILE A 201 -14.20 -1.90 -7.49
CA ILE A 201 -14.14 -3.34 -7.22
C ILE A 201 -14.76 -3.65 -5.85
N LEU A 202 -14.43 -2.91 -4.79
CA LEU A 202 -15.03 -3.14 -3.47
C LEU A 202 -16.55 -3.00 -3.48
N VAL A 203 -17.07 -1.99 -4.18
CA VAL A 203 -18.52 -1.74 -4.28
C VAL A 203 -19.20 -2.82 -5.12
N ARG A 204 -18.67 -3.12 -6.31
CA ARG A 204 -19.24 -4.11 -7.24
C ARG A 204 -19.26 -5.51 -6.65
N GLU A 205 -18.18 -5.92 -6.01
CA GLU A 205 -18.03 -7.25 -5.41
C GLU A 205 -18.60 -7.32 -3.98
N ASN A 206 -19.12 -6.20 -3.45
CA ASN A 206 -19.70 -6.07 -2.11
C ASN A 206 -18.79 -6.63 -1.00
N ILE A 207 -17.49 -6.31 -1.07
CA ILE A 207 -16.47 -6.81 -0.14
C ILE A 207 -16.64 -6.11 1.22
N SER A 208 -16.89 -6.89 2.27
CA SER A 208 -17.01 -6.43 3.66
C SER A 208 -15.72 -6.66 4.46
N HIS A 209 -15.65 -6.07 5.67
CA HIS A 209 -14.52 -6.19 6.59
C HIS A 209 -13.15 -5.84 5.98
N CYS A 210 -13.13 -4.95 4.99
CA CYS A 210 -11.97 -4.62 4.18
C CYS A 210 -11.30 -3.30 4.55
N LEU A 211 -11.77 -2.58 5.57
CA LEU A 211 -11.21 -1.31 6.01
C LEU A 211 -10.53 -1.43 7.37
N LEU A 212 -9.37 -0.79 7.49
CA LEU A 212 -8.61 -0.66 8.72
C LEU A 212 -9.41 0.16 9.75
N PRO A 213 -9.62 -0.38 10.97
CA PRO A 213 -10.27 0.36 12.05
C PRO A 213 -9.34 1.38 12.73
N THR A 214 -8.03 1.26 12.49
CA THR A 214 -6.99 2.18 12.96
C THR A 214 -6.33 2.86 11.74
N PRO A 215 -6.33 4.20 11.63
CA PRO A 215 -5.75 4.89 10.48
C PRO A 215 -4.22 4.69 10.45
N PRO A 216 -3.63 4.32 9.31
CA PRO A 216 -2.19 4.34 9.13
C PRO A 216 -1.63 5.76 9.26
N VAL A 217 -0.57 5.91 10.05
CA VAL A 217 0.21 7.14 10.18
C VAL A 217 1.32 7.09 9.14
N ILE A 218 0.99 7.48 7.91
CA ILE A 218 1.91 7.48 6.76
C ILE A 218 2.88 8.67 6.86
N ALA A 219 4.18 8.40 6.76
CA ALA A 219 5.26 9.37 6.70
C ALA A 219 6.21 9.08 5.52
N GLY A 220 7.09 10.03 5.20
CA GLY A 220 8.04 9.94 4.07
C GLY A 220 7.70 10.85 2.90
N VAL A 221 8.22 10.58 1.70
CA VAL A 221 8.08 11.48 0.54
C VAL A 221 7.14 10.93 -0.52
N GLY A 222 6.12 11.71 -0.87
CA GLY A 222 5.20 11.37 -1.96
C GLY A 222 5.86 11.54 -3.32
N GLY A 223 5.92 10.49 -4.14
CA GLY A 223 6.50 10.57 -5.49
C GLY A 223 5.75 11.55 -6.41
N GLY A 224 4.42 11.58 -6.34
CA GLY A 224 3.60 12.49 -7.13
C GLY A 224 3.70 13.95 -6.70
N THR A 225 3.80 14.21 -5.39
CA THR A 225 3.78 15.57 -4.84
C THR A 225 5.17 16.16 -4.62
N GLY A 226 6.21 15.32 -4.46
CA GLY A 226 7.53 15.71 -3.98
C GLY A 226 7.54 16.21 -2.53
N ALA A 227 6.40 16.14 -1.84
CA ALA A 227 6.26 16.69 -0.49
C ALA A 227 6.52 15.63 0.56
N TYR A 228 7.19 16.03 1.64
CA TYR A 228 7.37 15.20 2.81
C TYR A 228 6.09 15.18 3.65
N TYR A 229 5.50 14.01 3.82
CA TYR A 229 4.37 13.79 4.72
C TYR A 229 4.85 13.83 6.16
N ARG A 230 4.47 14.88 6.88
CA ARG A 230 4.54 14.94 8.35
C ARG A 230 3.14 14.96 8.92
N ASN A 231 2.75 13.91 9.63
CA ASN A 231 1.49 13.91 10.35
C ASN A 231 1.69 14.63 11.69
N THR A 232 1.08 15.81 11.82
CA THR A 232 0.99 16.46 13.14
C THR A 232 0.08 15.64 14.06
N LEU A 233 0.32 15.70 15.37
CA LEU A 233 -0.54 15.04 16.36
C LEU A 233 -2.02 15.44 16.19
N LYS A 234 -2.28 16.71 15.88
CA LYS A 234 -3.62 17.22 15.57
C LYS A 234 -4.27 16.48 14.39
N ARG A 235 -3.53 16.28 13.29
CA ARG A 235 -4.04 15.54 12.12
C ARG A 235 -4.29 14.08 12.47
N ALA A 236 -3.35 13.42 13.15
CA ALA A 236 -3.49 12.03 13.55
C ALA A 236 -4.71 11.82 14.47
N LEU A 237 -4.93 12.70 15.45
CA LEU A 237 -6.08 12.64 16.35
C LEU A 237 -7.40 12.89 15.60
N LYS A 238 -7.41 13.85 14.66
CA LYS A 238 -8.58 14.11 13.82
C LYS A 238 -8.96 12.91 12.96
N GLU A 239 -7.99 12.22 12.38
CA GLU A 239 -8.26 11.00 11.59
C GLU A 239 -8.74 9.84 12.47
N LYS A 240 -8.20 9.68 13.69
CA LYS A 240 -8.71 8.70 14.66
C LYS A 240 -10.17 8.99 15.03
N LEU A 241 -10.50 10.25 15.33
CA LEU A 241 -11.88 10.64 15.63
C LEU A 241 -12.80 10.44 14.42
N ARG A 242 -12.34 10.80 13.22
CA ARG A 242 -13.07 10.58 11.97
C ARG A 242 -13.45 9.11 11.83
N LEU A 243 -12.47 8.21 11.90
CA LEU A 243 -12.72 6.77 11.77
C LEU A 243 -13.57 6.22 12.91
N TYR A 244 -13.40 6.71 14.14
CA TYR A 244 -14.27 6.34 15.25
C TYR A 244 -15.74 6.63 14.94
N LEU A 245 -16.06 7.83 14.45
CA LEU A 245 -17.44 8.19 14.09
C LEU A 245 -17.98 7.31 12.95
N VAL A 246 -17.20 7.14 11.88
CA VAL A 246 -17.60 6.35 10.71
C VAL A 246 -17.85 4.89 11.06
N ARG A 247 -17.04 4.30 11.94
CA ARG A 247 -17.20 2.89 12.37
C ARG A 247 -18.50 2.64 13.13
N HIS A 248 -19.01 3.65 13.83
CA HIS A 248 -20.27 3.56 14.57
C HIS A 248 -21.48 3.95 13.73
N ASP A 249 -21.28 4.44 12.51
CA ASP A 249 -22.35 4.62 11.52
C ASP A 249 -22.74 3.24 10.95
N ARG A 250 -24.01 2.85 11.15
CA ARG A 250 -24.56 1.58 10.67
C ARG A 250 -24.35 1.35 9.17
N LYS A 251 -24.28 2.43 8.37
CA LYS A 251 -24.03 2.36 6.92
C LYS A 251 -22.65 1.77 6.60
N PHE A 252 -21.65 2.06 7.43
CA PHE A 252 -20.25 1.69 7.17
C PHE A 252 -19.71 0.62 8.11
N ALA A 253 -20.39 0.30 9.21
CA ALA A 253 -19.95 -0.68 10.21
C ALA A 253 -19.50 -2.01 9.58
N ARG A 254 -20.23 -2.51 8.56
CA ARG A 254 -19.90 -3.76 7.85
C ARG A 254 -18.57 -3.73 7.08
N LEU A 255 -18.03 -2.55 6.78
CA LEU A 255 -16.79 -2.41 6.02
C LEU A 255 -15.55 -2.56 6.89
N PHE A 256 -15.65 -2.38 8.20
CA PHE A 256 -14.50 -2.45 9.09
C PHE A 256 -14.26 -3.87 9.55
N SER A 257 -12.99 -4.25 9.64
CA SER A 257 -12.62 -5.46 10.37
C SER A 257 -12.99 -5.31 11.84
N ALA A 258 -13.28 -6.45 12.49
CA ALA A 258 -13.47 -6.51 13.93
C ALA A 258 -12.22 -6.01 14.69
#